data_AF-A0A1M6P080-F1
#
_entry.id   AF-A0A1M6P080-F1
#
_cell.length_a   1.000
_cell.length_b   1.000
_cell.length_c   1.000
_cell.angle_alpha   90.00
_cell.angle_beta   90.00
_cell.angle_gamma   90.00
#
_symmetry.space_group_name_H-M   'P 1'
#
loop_
_entity.id
_entity.type
_entity.pdbx_description
1 polymer ?
#
loop_
_entity_poly.entity_id
_entity_poly.type
_entity_poly.pdbx_seq_one_letter_code
_entity_poly.pdbx_strand_id
1 'polypeptide(L)'
;MRVRVCVCWATAFLIWGSLFQVYAEDPKQEALDLLAEARAEECRVCRERLQEKAFKILDHVYYPDLEIAADGACVFVKSDLENQLILTCRNEDKPEDPNYPMLTFLFHTQDKHLVGIDPKDYTPEGLAQSFIQAPPGARFTGAIRVLSYPYGDGDAFNFHPSANHLQIHCQLMEVKILAE
;
A
#
# COMPACT_ATOMS: atom_id res chain seq x y z
N MET A 1 14.07 -60.33 -51.07
CA MET A 1 12.81 -59.96 -50.41
C MET A 1 12.91 -58.50 -49.98
N ARG A 2 11.86 -57.71 -50.26
CA ARG A 2 11.75 -56.26 -49.99
C ARG A 2 11.62 -55.98 -48.48
N VAL A 3 11.65 -54.67 -48.15
CA VAL A 3 11.16 -53.97 -46.93
C VAL A 3 12.31 -53.56 -45.99
N ARG A 4 12.50 -52.32 -45.52
CA ARG A 4 11.89 -50.98 -45.71
C ARG A 4 12.92 -49.95 -45.22
N VAL A 5 12.95 -48.80 -45.88
CA VAL A 5 13.65 -47.58 -45.46
C VAL A 5 12.88 -46.96 -44.29
N CYS A 6 13.56 -46.60 -43.20
CA CYS A 6 13.06 -45.65 -42.19
C CYS A 6 13.95 -44.41 -42.23
N VAL A 7 13.47 -43.37 -42.93
CA VAL A 7 13.98 -42.02 -42.80
C VAL A 7 13.29 -41.42 -41.57
N CYS A 8 14.01 -41.31 -40.45
CA CYS A 8 13.56 -40.47 -39.34
C CYS A 8 13.78 -39.00 -39.72
N TRP A 9 12.69 -38.33 -40.09
CA TRP A 9 12.63 -36.87 -40.16
C TRP A 9 12.71 -36.31 -38.74
N ALA A 10 13.82 -35.65 -38.41
CA ALA A 10 13.91 -34.77 -37.26
C ALA A 10 13.28 -33.42 -37.65
N THR A 11 11.97 -33.27 -37.44
CA THR A 11 11.30 -31.98 -37.52
C THR A 11 11.68 -31.12 -36.33
N ALA A 12 12.35 -30.03 -36.63
CA ALA A 12 12.75 -28.98 -35.70
C ALA A 12 11.52 -28.40 -34.97
N PHE A 13 11.61 -28.44 -33.64
CA PHE A 13 10.75 -27.72 -32.71
C PHE A 13 10.88 -26.21 -32.97
N LEU A 14 9.83 -25.59 -33.51
CA LEU A 14 9.61 -24.14 -33.41
C LEU A 14 8.38 -23.95 -32.51
N ILE A 15 8.59 -24.11 -31.20
CA ILE A 15 7.66 -23.57 -30.21
C ILE A 15 7.90 -22.06 -30.20
N TRP A 16 7.09 -21.34 -30.99
CA TRP A 16 6.79 -19.94 -30.72
C TRP A 16 5.99 -19.90 -29.41
N GLY A 17 6.71 -19.93 -28.30
CA GLY A 17 6.16 -19.57 -27.00
C GLY A 17 5.88 -18.08 -27.05
N SER A 18 4.63 -17.72 -27.34
CA SER A 18 4.10 -16.41 -27.01
C SER A 18 4.32 -16.23 -25.51
N LEU A 19 5.31 -15.39 -25.17
CA LEU A 19 5.49 -14.87 -23.83
C LEU A 19 4.24 -14.06 -23.50
N PHE A 20 3.23 -14.72 -22.95
CA PHE A 20 2.24 -14.02 -22.15
C PHE A 20 3.00 -13.51 -20.92
N GLN A 21 3.42 -12.25 -20.97
CA GLN A 21 3.74 -11.49 -19.77
C GLN A 21 2.45 -11.40 -18.97
N VAL A 22 2.24 -12.38 -18.09
CA VAL A 22 1.35 -12.21 -16.94
C VAL A 22 2.05 -11.16 -16.09
N TYR A 23 1.61 -9.91 -16.21
CA TYR A 23 1.93 -8.91 -15.21
C TYR A 23 1.30 -9.41 -13.92
N ALA A 24 2.12 -9.72 -12.91
CA ALA A 24 1.60 -9.94 -11.57
C ALA A 24 0.94 -8.63 -11.15
N GLU A 25 -0.38 -8.65 -11.02
CA GLU A 25 -1.15 -7.53 -10.49
C GLU A 25 -0.66 -7.28 -9.06
N ASP A 26 -0.32 -6.03 -8.73
CA ASP A 26 0.12 -5.66 -7.39
C ASP A 26 -1.11 -5.77 -6.46
N PRO A 27 -1.11 -6.66 -5.46
CA PRO A 27 -2.26 -6.83 -4.59
C PRO A 27 -2.66 -5.54 -3.85
N LYS A 28 -1.73 -4.60 -3.64
CA LYS A 28 -2.06 -3.27 -3.09
C LYS A 28 -2.93 -2.48 -4.07
N GLN A 29 -2.57 -2.48 -5.35
CA GLN A 29 -3.32 -1.79 -6.39
C GLN A 29 -4.72 -2.38 -6.54
N GLU A 30 -4.84 -3.71 -6.54
CA GLU A 30 -6.13 -4.42 -6.61
C GLU A 30 -7.07 -3.97 -5.47
N ALA A 31 -6.57 -3.90 -4.24
CA ALA A 31 -7.37 -3.47 -3.09
C ALA A 31 -7.86 -2.01 -3.23
N LEU A 32 -7.00 -1.11 -3.71
CA LEU A 32 -7.36 0.30 -3.92
C LEU A 32 -8.36 0.47 -5.07
N ASP A 33 -8.22 -0.31 -6.15
CA ASP A 33 -9.17 -0.33 -7.27
C ASP A 33 -10.54 -0.84 -6.81
N LEU A 34 -10.60 -1.86 -5.95
CA LEU A 34 -11.86 -2.35 -5.35
C LEU A 34 -12.53 -1.29 -4.47
N LEU A 35 -11.76 -0.52 -3.70
CA LEU A 35 -12.31 0.60 -2.91
C LEU A 35 -12.83 1.72 -3.81
N ALA A 36 -12.15 1.97 -4.94
CA ALA A 36 -12.61 2.94 -5.93
C ALA A 36 -13.94 2.50 -6.58
N GLU A 37 -14.04 1.24 -6.98
CA GLU A 37 -15.28 0.65 -7.48
C GLU A 37 -16.39 0.72 -6.42
N ALA A 38 -16.08 0.41 -5.17
CA ALA A 38 -17.03 0.49 -4.06
C ALA A 38 -17.55 1.92 -3.84
N ARG A 39 -16.71 2.94 -4.06
CA ARG A 39 -17.12 4.35 -3.94
C ARG A 39 -18.08 4.77 -5.04
N ALA A 40 -17.89 4.28 -6.26
CA ALA A 40 -18.75 4.56 -7.41
C ALA A 40 -20.09 3.80 -7.38
N GLU A 41 -20.17 2.71 -6.61
CA GLU A 41 -21.35 1.85 -6.53
C GLU A 41 -22.52 2.50 -5.73
N GLU A 42 -23.70 2.53 -6.33
CA GLU A 42 -24.93 3.06 -5.72
C GLU A 42 -25.58 2.03 -4.78
N CYS A 43 -25.50 0.74 -5.14
CA CYS A 43 -26.06 -0.35 -4.35
C CYS A 43 -25.25 -0.57 -3.07
N ARG A 44 -25.90 -0.33 -1.92
CA ARG A 44 -25.29 -0.50 -0.59
C ARG A 44 -24.65 -1.88 -0.40
N VAL A 45 -25.37 -2.96 -0.76
CA VAL A 45 -24.89 -4.34 -0.55
C VAL A 45 -23.71 -4.67 -1.47
N CYS A 46 -23.69 -4.13 -2.70
CA CYS A 46 -22.57 -4.33 -3.62
C CYS A 46 -21.31 -3.62 -3.11
N ARG A 47 -21.45 -2.36 -2.65
CA ARG A 47 -20.37 -1.59 -2.04
C ARG A 47 -19.79 -2.27 -0.80
N GLU A 48 -20.63 -2.75 0.12
CA GLU A 48 -20.17 -3.48 1.31
C GLU A 48 -19.38 -4.74 0.93
N ARG A 49 -19.79 -5.47 -0.11
CA ARG A 49 -19.07 -6.64 -0.61
C ARG A 49 -17.72 -6.30 -1.26
N LEU A 50 -17.64 -5.21 -2.00
CA LEU A 50 -16.39 -4.73 -2.60
C LEU A 50 -15.40 -4.29 -1.51
N GLN A 51 -15.89 -3.57 -0.50
CA GLN A 51 -15.09 -3.18 0.67
C GLN A 51 -14.58 -4.39 1.44
N GLU A 52 -15.44 -5.37 1.74
CA GLU A 52 -15.02 -6.59 2.44
C GLU A 52 -13.93 -7.36 1.68
N LYS A 53 -14.00 -7.40 0.34
CA LYS A 53 -12.94 -7.99 -0.49
C LYS A 53 -11.65 -7.18 -0.40
N ALA A 54 -11.73 -5.86 -0.53
CA ALA A 54 -10.56 -4.98 -0.43
C ALA A 54 -9.88 -5.13 0.93
N PHE A 55 -10.64 -5.14 2.03
CA PHE A 55 -10.11 -5.24 3.39
C PHE A 55 -9.37 -6.56 3.61
N LYS A 56 -9.89 -7.69 3.10
CA LYS A 56 -9.18 -8.98 3.15
C LYS A 56 -7.83 -8.92 2.45
N ILE A 57 -7.74 -8.24 1.31
CA ILE A 57 -6.46 -8.06 0.60
C ILE A 57 -5.55 -7.15 1.42
N LEU A 58 -6.07 -6.03 1.95
CA LEU A 58 -5.32 -5.07 2.77
C LEU A 58 -4.71 -5.71 4.02
N ASP A 59 -5.44 -6.57 4.73
CA ASP A 59 -4.91 -7.32 5.89
C ASP A 59 -3.70 -8.19 5.51
N HIS A 60 -3.68 -8.73 4.29
CA HIS A 60 -2.56 -9.51 3.79
C HIS A 60 -1.38 -8.67 3.33
N VAL A 61 -1.60 -7.46 2.80
CA VAL A 61 -0.52 -6.61 2.26
C VAL A 61 0.02 -5.59 3.26
N TYR A 62 -0.76 -5.22 4.29
CA TYR A 62 -0.39 -4.31 5.38
C TYR A 62 -0.55 -5.02 6.72
N TYR A 63 0.11 -6.16 6.87
CA TYR A 63 0.12 -6.90 8.13
C TYR A 63 0.96 -6.18 9.19
N PRO A 64 0.64 -6.34 10.50
CA PRO A 64 1.45 -5.80 11.58
C PRO A 64 2.92 -6.24 11.51
N ASP A 65 3.84 -5.36 11.92
CA ASP A 65 5.29 -5.52 11.83
C ASP A 65 5.89 -5.47 10.41
N LEU A 66 5.06 -5.28 9.37
CA LEU A 66 5.58 -4.99 8.03
C LEU A 66 6.40 -3.68 8.06
N GLU A 67 7.65 -3.76 7.64
CA GLU A 67 8.49 -2.59 7.42
C GLU A 67 8.41 -2.11 5.97
N ILE A 68 8.16 -0.82 5.79
CA ILE A 68 8.11 -0.17 4.49
C ILE A 68 9.21 0.88 4.47
N ALA A 69 10.18 0.68 3.58
CA ALA A 69 11.27 1.60 3.36
C ALA A 69 11.02 2.44 2.10
N ALA A 70 11.28 3.75 2.21
CA ALA A 70 11.40 4.64 1.07
C ALA A 70 12.89 4.80 0.74
N ASP A 71 13.39 3.94 -0.15
CA ASP A 71 14.65 4.15 -0.86
C ASP A 71 14.39 5.01 -2.10
N GLY A 72 15.36 5.77 -2.61
CA GLY A 72 15.14 6.91 -3.53
C GLY A 72 14.28 6.68 -4.81
N ALA A 73 13.83 5.46 -5.11
CA ALA A 73 12.75 5.19 -6.07
C ALA A 73 11.35 5.60 -5.57
N CYS A 74 11.11 5.51 -4.26
CA CYS A 74 9.93 6.01 -3.57
C CYS A 74 10.34 7.03 -2.50
N VAL A 75 9.48 8.00 -2.21
CA VAL A 75 9.70 8.91 -1.08
C VAL A 75 8.45 8.99 -0.23
N PHE A 76 8.62 9.27 1.05
CA PHE A 76 7.52 9.71 1.87
C PHE A 76 7.34 11.23 1.74
N VAL A 77 6.09 11.67 1.80
CA VAL A 77 5.70 13.08 1.76
C VAL A 77 4.85 13.38 2.98
N LYS A 78 5.18 14.44 3.71
CA LYS A 78 4.38 14.90 4.82
C LYS A 78 3.05 15.45 4.31
N SER A 79 1.93 14.92 4.81
CA SER A 79 0.60 15.45 4.50
C SER A 79 0.33 16.77 5.25
N ASP A 80 -0.76 17.43 4.91
CA ASP A 80 -1.31 18.57 5.65
C ASP A 80 -1.98 18.15 6.98
N LEU A 81 -2.33 16.87 7.09
CA LEU A 81 -2.87 16.28 8.30
C LEU A 81 -1.76 15.93 9.30
N GLU A 82 -2.11 16.08 10.58
CA GLU A 82 -1.19 15.83 11.66
C GLU A 82 -0.74 14.37 11.73
N ASN A 83 0.57 14.17 11.93
CA ASN A 83 1.24 12.88 12.02
C ASN A 83 0.96 11.92 10.85
N GLN A 84 0.57 12.45 9.69
CA GLN A 84 0.25 11.66 8.51
C GLN A 84 1.25 11.90 7.39
N LEU A 85 1.61 10.81 6.74
CA LEU A 85 2.49 10.79 5.58
C LEU A 85 1.91 9.95 4.46
N ILE A 86 2.31 10.27 3.24
CA ILE A 86 1.94 9.58 2.01
C ILE A 86 3.20 8.95 1.44
N LEU A 87 3.12 7.72 0.96
CA LEU A 87 4.19 7.11 0.17
C LEU A 87 3.93 7.46 -1.30
N THR A 88 4.91 8.04 -1.97
CA THR A 88 4.82 8.29 -3.42
C THR A 88 5.76 7.32 -4.12
N CYS A 89 5.24 6.14 -4.44
CA CYS A 89 5.87 5.19 -5.35
C CYS A 89 5.34 5.37 -6.78
N ARG A 90 6.12 4.98 -7.80
CA ARG A 90 5.64 4.97 -9.19
C ARG A 90 4.40 4.07 -9.30
N ASN A 91 3.25 4.68 -9.57
CA ASN A 91 1.91 4.11 -9.83
C ASN A 91 0.88 4.16 -8.68
N GLU A 92 1.22 4.62 -7.47
CA GLU A 92 0.21 4.94 -6.44
C GLU A 92 -0.46 6.31 -6.72
N ASP A 93 0.11 7.08 -7.64
CA ASP A 93 -0.48 8.28 -8.23
C ASP A 93 -1.51 7.90 -9.32
N LYS A 94 -2.75 7.63 -8.92
CA LYS A 94 -3.93 7.89 -9.79
C LYS A 94 -4.78 9.04 -9.21
N PRO A 95 -4.25 10.26 -9.05
CA PRO A 95 -5.00 11.40 -8.53
C PRO A 95 -6.11 11.91 -9.48
N GLU A 96 -6.25 11.33 -10.68
CA GLU A 96 -7.27 11.76 -11.65
C GLU A 96 -8.66 11.15 -11.42
N ASP A 97 -8.77 10.03 -10.70
CA ASP A 97 -10.06 9.42 -10.38
C ASP A 97 -10.57 9.89 -9.00
N PRO A 98 -11.67 10.66 -8.93
CA PRO A 98 -12.23 11.13 -7.65
C PRO A 98 -12.77 9.99 -6.77
N ASN A 99 -12.93 8.78 -7.32
CA ASN A 99 -13.29 7.60 -6.55
C ASN A 99 -12.07 6.87 -6.00
N TYR A 100 -10.84 7.20 -6.41
CA TYR A 100 -9.66 6.52 -5.89
C TYR A 100 -9.42 6.93 -4.42
N PRO A 101 -9.19 5.97 -3.51
CA PRO A 101 -9.03 6.29 -2.10
C PRO A 101 -7.71 7.01 -1.84
N MET A 102 -7.74 8.01 -0.97
CA MET A 102 -6.51 8.57 -0.39
C MET A 102 -5.90 7.52 0.55
N LEU A 103 -4.60 7.25 0.41
CA LEU A 103 -3.85 6.37 1.29
C LEU A 103 -2.85 7.18 2.11
N THR A 104 -2.91 7.06 3.43
CA THR A 104 -1.94 7.70 4.34
C THR A 104 -1.48 6.71 5.40
N PHE A 105 -0.28 6.94 5.92
CA PHE A 105 0.23 6.30 7.13
C PHE A 105 0.18 7.30 8.28
N LEU A 106 -0.55 6.95 9.35
CA LEU A 106 -0.66 7.73 10.57
C LEU A 106 0.27 7.15 11.63
N PHE A 107 1.25 7.94 12.07
CA PHE A 107 2.08 7.56 13.21
C PHE A 107 1.59 8.13 14.53
N HIS A 108 1.95 7.43 15.61
CA HIS A 108 1.50 7.77 16.97
C HIS A 108 2.66 8.25 17.83
N THR A 109 2.40 9.20 18.72
CA THR A 109 3.32 9.69 19.74
C THR A 109 2.68 9.60 21.12
N GLN A 110 3.46 9.81 22.18
CA GLN A 110 2.93 9.82 23.54
C GLN A 110 1.78 10.82 23.72
N ASP A 111 1.90 12.02 23.13
CA ASP A 111 0.87 13.07 23.23
C ASP A 111 -0.29 12.88 22.23
N LYS A 112 -0.06 12.14 21.14
CA LYS A 112 -1.01 11.96 20.04
C LYS A 112 -1.05 10.51 19.58
N HIS A 113 -1.95 9.75 20.18
CA HIS A 113 -2.17 8.34 19.87
C HIS A 113 -3.66 8.00 19.93
N LEU A 114 -4.02 6.89 19.29
CA LEU A 114 -5.33 6.26 19.45
C LEU A 114 -5.32 5.29 20.63
N VAL A 115 -6.48 5.14 21.28
CA VAL A 115 -6.69 4.09 22.28
C VAL A 115 -6.47 2.74 21.61
N GLY A 116 -5.62 1.90 22.21
CA GLY A 116 -5.29 0.57 21.67
C GLY A 116 -3.90 0.47 21.03
N ILE A 117 -3.23 1.60 20.76
CA ILE A 117 -1.81 1.60 20.39
C ILE A 117 -0.97 1.45 21.66
N ASP A 118 -0.10 0.43 21.68
CA ASP A 118 0.80 0.16 22.81
C ASP A 118 1.86 1.27 22.92
N PRO A 119 2.17 1.77 24.13
CA PRO A 119 3.22 2.77 24.32
C PRO A 119 4.59 2.40 23.72
N LYS A 120 4.92 1.11 23.60
CA LYS A 120 6.17 0.67 22.96
C LYS A 120 6.20 0.95 21.44
N ASP A 121 5.03 1.09 20.84
CA ASP A 121 4.83 1.29 19.40
C ASP A 121 4.74 2.79 19.04
N TYR A 122 4.85 3.68 20.04
CA TYR A 122 4.95 5.11 19.80
C TYR A 122 6.23 5.43 19.04
N THR A 123 6.13 6.38 18.12
CA THR A 123 7.28 6.93 17.41
C THR A 123 8.20 7.63 18.41
N PRO A 124 9.51 7.31 18.42
CA PRO A 124 10.49 8.00 19.26
C PRO A 124 10.45 9.52 19.07
N GLU A 125 10.53 10.26 20.17
CA GLU A 125 10.36 11.72 20.17
C GLU A 125 11.30 12.43 19.18
N GLY A 126 12.56 12.00 19.06
CA GLY A 126 13.51 12.60 18.11
C GLY A 126 13.10 12.45 16.64
N LEU A 127 12.49 11.32 16.27
CA LEU A 127 11.96 11.09 14.91
C LEU A 127 10.67 11.90 14.69
N ALA A 128 9.77 11.87 15.66
CA ALA A 128 8.53 12.64 15.62
C ALA A 128 8.81 14.14 15.48
N GLN A 129 9.73 14.69 16.27
CA GLN A 129 10.12 16.11 16.19
C GLN A 129 10.73 16.45 14.82
N SER A 130 11.60 15.60 14.29
CA SER A 130 12.19 15.79 12.96
C SER A 130 11.12 15.86 11.87
N PHE A 131 10.10 15.01 11.95
CA PHE A 131 8.96 15.03 11.04
C PHE A 131 8.05 16.26 11.28
N ILE A 132 7.75 16.61 12.53
CA ILE A 132 6.83 17.70 12.89
C ILE A 132 7.39 19.06 12.44
N GLN A 133 8.69 19.28 12.56
CA GLN A 133 9.34 20.54 12.17
C GLN A 133 9.38 20.77 10.66
N ALA A 134 9.25 19.71 9.85
CA ALA A 134 9.18 19.84 8.40
C ALA A 134 7.83 20.46 7.95
N PRO A 135 7.81 21.32 6.92
CA PRO A 135 6.56 21.85 6.39
C PRO A 135 5.72 20.76 5.71
N PRO A 136 4.38 20.94 5.58
CA PRO A 136 3.56 20.11 4.69
C PRO A 136 4.15 20.04 3.28
N GLY A 137 4.12 18.86 2.66
CA GLY A 137 4.74 18.61 1.37
C GLY A 137 6.23 18.28 1.42
N ALA A 138 6.89 18.41 2.58
CA ALA A 138 8.29 18.01 2.74
C ALA A 138 8.49 16.53 2.40
N ARG A 139 9.54 16.24 1.63
CA ARG A 139 9.90 14.90 1.17
C ARG A 139 10.95 14.30 2.09
N PHE A 140 10.85 13.01 2.38
CA PHE A 140 11.82 12.30 3.20
C PHE A 140 12.00 10.85 2.74
N THR A 141 13.22 10.34 2.93
CA THR A 141 13.53 8.91 2.88
C THR A 141 13.54 8.33 4.29
N GLY A 142 13.45 7.02 4.42
CA GLY A 142 13.51 6.36 5.72
C GLY A 142 12.65 5.11 5.74
N ALA A 143 12.15 4.75 6.91
CA ALA A 143 11.36 3.54 7.10
C ALA A 143 10.24 3.77 8.12
N ILE A 144 9.13 3.08 7.89
CA ILE A 144 8.02 2.95 8.83
C ILE A 144 7.77 1.47 9.12
N ARG A 145 7.17 1.19 10.28
CA ARG A 145 6.65 -0.13 10.62
C ARG A 145 5.15 -0.06 10.78
N VAL A 146 4.40 -0.94 10.12
CA VAL A 146 2.95 -1.06 10.27
C VAL A 146 2.63 -1.61 11.66
N LEU A 147 1.65 -1.02 12.32
CA LEU A 147 1.25 -1.38 13.69
C LEU A 147 -0.08 -2.12 13.67
N SER A 148 -0.23 -3.07 14.60
CA SER A 148 -1.54 -3.66 14.86
C SER A 148 -2.47 -2.63 15.49
N TYR A 149 -3.72 -2.61 15.03
CA TYR A 149 -4.79 -1.81 15.60
C TYR A 149 -6.10 -2.61 15.60
N PRO A 150 -6.42 -3.32 16.70
CA PRO A 150 -7.54 -4.27 16.74
C PRO A 150 -8.93 -3.60 16.75
N TYR A 151 -8.99 -2.26 16.76
CA TYR A 151 -10.24 -1.50 16.77
C TYR A 151 -10.57 -0.90 15.40
N GLY A 152 -9.82 -1.25 14.36
CA GLY A 152 -10.02 -0.75 13.00
C GLY A 152 -10.91 -1.62 12.12
N ASP A 153 -10.98 -1.25 10.84
CA ASP A 153 -11.68 -2.00 9.79
C ASP A 153 -10.90 -3.22 9.32
N GLY A 154 -9.61 -3.29 9.67
CA GLY A 154 -8.73 -4.44 9.53
C GLY A 154 -7.66 -4.47 10.63
N ASP A 155 -6.65 -5.33 10.50
CA ASP A 155 -5.67 -5.59 11.56
C ASP A 155 -4.73 -4.41 11.84
N ALA A 156 -4.62 -3.46 10.91
CA ALA A 156 -3.67 -2.36 10.97
C ALA A 156 -4.21 -1.01 10.43
N PHE A 157 -5.49 -0.91 10.08
CA PHE A 157 -6.00 0.26 9.37
C PHE A 157 -7.46 0.61 9.70
N ASN A 158 -7.81 1.87 9.43
CA ASN A 158 -9.18 2.36 9.34
C ASN A 158 -9.48 2.78 7.90
N PHE A 159 -10.72 2.58 7.47
CA PHE A 159 -11.24 3.13 6.23
C PHE A 159 -12.39 4.08 6.54
N HIS A 160 -12.30 5.33 6.08
CA HIS A 160 -13.31 6.36 6.28
C HIS A 160 -14.16 6.53 5.00
N PRO A 161 -15.34 5.91 4.87
CA PRO A 161 -16.05 5.83 3.59
C PRO A 161 -16.54 7.18 3.07
N SER A 162 -16.83 8.11 3.99
CA SER A 162 -17.28 9.47 3.66
C SER A 162 -16.19 10.30 2.98
N ALA A 163 -14.94 10.14 3.44
CA ALA A 163 -13.76 10.83 2.91
C ALA A 163 -13.02 10.01 1.85
N ASN A 164 -13.42 8.74 1.64
CA ASN A 164 -12.72 7.78 0.79
C ASN A 164 -11.22 7.69 1.14
N HIS A 165 -10.95 7.50 2.44
CA HIS A 165 -9.60 7.61 3.00
C HIS A 165 -9.24 6.33 3.74
N LEU A 166 -8.20 5.66 3.26
CA LEU A 166 -7.55 4.53 3.91
C LEU A 166 -6.38 5.04 4.75
N GLN A 167 -6.44 4.80 6.05
CA GLN A 167 -5.43 5.21 7.01
C GLN A 167 -4.78 3.98 7.64
N ILE A 168 -3.51 3.73 7.33
CA ILE A 168 -2.71 2.66 7.92
C ILE A 168 -2.02 3.20 9.17
N HIS A 169 -2.03 2.44 10.27
CA HIS A 169 -1.33 2.81 11.50
C HIS A 169 0.12 2.37 11.44
N CYS A 170 1.05 3.27 11.80
CA CYS A 170 2.47 2.98 11.73
C CYS A 170 3.29 3.60 12.87
N GLN A 171 4.56 3.21 12.94
CA GLN A 171 5.61 3.85 13.73
C GLN A 171 6.69 4.35 12.77
N LEU A 172 7.24 5.56 12.99
CA LEU A 172 8.43 5.98 12.24
C LEU A 172 9.65 5.27 12.82
N MET A 173 10.40 4.59 11.95
CA MET A 173 11.63 3.88 12.29
C MET A 173 12.87 4.69 11.91
N GLU A 174 12.78 5.41 10.78
CA GLU A 174 13.84 6.30 10.30
C GLU A 174 13.22 7.47 9.53
N VAL A 175 13.77 8.66 9.73
CA VAL A 175 13.37 9.86 8.98
C VAL A 175 14.62 10.61 8.56
N LYS A 176 14.76 10.81 7.25
CA LYS A 176 15.80 11.64 6.64
C LYS A 176 15.17 12.60 5.65
N ILE A 177 15.05 13.85 6.07
CA ILE A 177 14.51 14.93 5.24
C ILE A 177 15.41 15.13 4.01
N LEU A 178 14.79 15.18 2.83
CA LEU A 178 15.48 15.54 1.60
C LEU A 178 15.55 17.05 1.54
N ALA A 179 16.76 17.59 1.42
CA ALA A 179 16.94 19.03 1.18
C ALA A 179 16.38 19.37 -0.21
N GLU A 180 15.59 20.44 -0.27
CA GLU A 180 15.10 21.04 -1.52
C GLU A 180 16.23 21.68 -2.34
#